data_AF-A0A3M1WD05-F1
#
_entry.id   AF-A0A3M1WD05-F1
#
_cell.length_a   1.000
_cell.length_b   1.000
_cell.length_c   1.000
_cell.angle_alpha   90.00
_cell.angle_beta   90.00
_cell.angle_gamma   90.00
#
_symmetry.space_group_name_H-M   'P 1'
#
loop_
_entity.id
_entity.type
_entity.pdbx_description
1 polymer ?
#
loop_
_entity_poly.entity_id
_entity_poly.type
_entity_poly.pdbx_seq_one_letter_code
_entity_poly.pdbx_strand_id
1 'polypeptide(L)' 'MPIRQWELARYLGITPQYVTRLLGQLEDEGLLLRCKGWLIIADPHRLWHRPDP' A
#
# COMPACT_ATOMS: atom_id res chain seq x y z
N MET A 1 -4.02 8.71 10.14
CA MET A 1 -3.41 9.86 9.43
C MET A 1 -3.44 9.54 7.95
N PRO A 2 -4.03 10.38 7.08
CA PRO A 2 -3.99 10.16 5.64
C PRO A 2 -2.54 10.35 5.16
N ILE A 3 -1.86 9.28 4.79
CA ILE A 3 -0.51 9.37 4.22
C ILE A 3 -0.65 9.80 2.77
N ARG A 4 -0.05 10.93 2.38
CA ARG A 4 -0.05 11.33 0.98
C ARG A 4 0.91 10.43 0.21
N GLN A 5 0.54 10.03 -1.01
CA GLN A 5 1.32 9.06 -1.80
C GLN A 5 2.77 9.50 -2.04
N TRP A 6 3.03 10.81 -2.13
CA TRP A 6 4.38 11.36 -2.25
C TRP A 6 5.22 11.20 -0.96
N GLU A 7 4.59 11.22 0.22
CA GLU A 7 5.28 10.96 1.50
C GLU A 7 5.69 9.50 1.54
N LEU A 8 4.76 8.60 1.20
CA LEU A 8 5.02 7.16 1.14
C LEU A 8 6.13 6.82 0.13
N ALA A 9 6.10 7.43 -1.04
CA ALA A 9 7.14 7.29 -2.06
C ALA A 9 8.52 7.69 -1.54
N ARG A 10 8.60 8.85 -0.86
CA ARG A 10 9.83 9.34 -0.25
C ARG A 10 10.34 8.42 0.85
N TYR A 11 9.46 7.89 1.72
CA TYR A 11 9.86 6.98 2.78
C TYR A 11 10.38 5.64 2.25
N LEU A 12 9.78 5.14 1.18
CA LEU A 12 10.13 3.84 0.57
C LEU A 12 11.23 3.94 -0.49
N GLY A 13 11.71 5.14 -0.82
CA GLY A 13 12.74 5.35 -1.85
C GLY A 13 12.28 4.99 -3.28
N ILE A 14 10.97 5.05 -3.55
CA ILE A 14 10.34 4.69 -4.82
C ILE A 14 9.61 5.90 -5.42
N THR A 15 9.17 5.80 -6.68
CA THR A 15 8.44 6.90 -7.32
C THR A 15 6.98 6.95 -6.87
N PRO A 16 6.33 8.13 -6.83
CA PRO A 16 4.91 8.24 -6.54
C PRO A 16 4.03 7.41 -7.49
N GLN A 17 4.41 7.32 -8.77
CA GLN A 17 3.71 6.50 -9.76
C GLN A 17 3.78 5.01 -9.40
N TYR A 18 4.93 4.53 -8.93
CA TYR A 18 5.08 3.15 -8.50
C TYR A 18 4.25 2.86 -7.25
N VAL A 19 4.22 3.77 -6.27
CA VAL A 19 3.32 3.67 -5.10
C VAL A 19 1.86 3.53 -5.53
N THR A 20 1.40 4.40 -6.42
CA THR A 20 0.01 4.38 -6.91
C THR A 20 -0.32 3.05 -7.58
N ARG A 21 0.60 2.55 -8.42
CA ARG A 21 0.44 1.26 -9.10
C ARG A 21 0.39 0.11 -8.10
N LEU A 22 1.33 0.05 -7.15
CA LEU A 22 1.41 -1.00 -6.13
C LEU A 22 0.14 -1.03 -5.28
N LEU A 23 -0.32 0.14 -4.81
CA LEU A 23 -1.56 0.23 -4.02
C LEU A 23 -2.77 -0.24 -4.83
N GLY A 24 -2.85 0.07 -6.13
CA GLY A 24 -3.92 -0.44 -6.99
C GLY A 24 -3.90 -1.97 -7.10
N GLN A 25 -2.72 -2.57 -7.27
CA GLN A 25 -2.58 -4.03 -7.32
C GLN A 25 -3.05 -4.68 -6.01
N LEU A 26 -2.66 -4.12 -4.85
CA LEU A 26 -3.07 -4.64 -3.55
C LEU A 26 -4.58 -4.51 -3.31
N GLU A 27 -5.23 -3.50 -3.90
CA GLU A 27 -6.69 -3.37 -3.88
C GLU A 27 -7.37 -4.42 -4.75
N ASP A 28 -6.88 -4.62 -5.98
CA ASP A 28 -7.40 -5.63 -6.89
C ASP A 28 -7.27 -7.05 -6.30
N GLU A 29 -6.22 -7.29 -5.51
CA GLU A 29 -6.00 -8.54 -4.77
C GLU A 29 -6.83 -8.67 -3.47
N GLY A 30 -7.58 -7.62 -3.13
CA GLY A 30 -8.43 -7.55 -1.93
C GLY A 30 -7.65 -7.45 -0.62
N LEU A 31 -6.37 -7.10 -0.65
CA LEU A 31 -5.49 -6.98 0.52
C LEU A 31 -5.61 -5.60 1.19
N LEU A 32 -6.02 -4.60 0.42
CA LEU A 32 -6.13 -3.21 0.84
C LEU A 32 -7.44 -2.59 0.36
N LEU A 33 -7.95 -1.60 1.10
CA LEU A 33 -9.08 -0.76 0.70
C LEU A 33 -8.72 0.73 0.87
N ARG A 34 -8.98 1.56 -0.14
CA ARG A 34 -8.96 3.03 -0.02
C ARG A 34 -10.34 3.58 0.29
N CYS A 35 -10.43 4.36 1.38
CA CYS A 35 -11.64 5.12 1.70
C CYS A 35 -11.28 6.51 2.21
N LYS A 36 -11.71 7.57 1.51
CA LYS A 36 -11.52 8.98 1.92
C LYS A 36 -10.07 9.32 2.34
N GLY A 37 -9.07 8.80 1.63
CA GLY A 37 -7.65 9.02 1.94
C GLY A 37 -7.06 8.11 3.03
N TRP A 38 -7.84 7.15 3.54
CA TRP A 38 -7.37 6.09 4.43
C TRP A 38 -7.01 4.85 3.62
N LEU A 39 -5.92 4.19 4.03
CA LEU A 39 -5.55 2.85 3.61
C LEU A 39 -5.95 1.89 4.72
N ILE A 40 -6.89 1.00 4.44
CA ILE A 40 -7.38 -0.01 5.38
C ILE A 40 -6.79 -1.34 4.92
N ILE A 41 -6.04 -2.01 5.80
CA ILE A 41 -5.55 -3.36 5.55
C ILE A 41 -6.73 -4.30 5.77
N ALA A 42 -7.23 -4.92 4.70
CA ALA A 42 -8.39 -5.80 4.75
C ALA A 42 -8.04 -7.16 5.36
N ASP A 43 -6.86 -7.68 5.04
CA ASP A 43 -6.34 -8.93 5.58
C ASP A 43 -4.86 -8.80 5.98
N PRO A 44 -4.57 -8.52 7.27
CA PRO A 44 -3.21 -8.38 7.76
C PRO A 44 -2.38 -9.66 7.61
N HIS A 45 -3.01 -10.84 7.65
CA HIS A 45 -2.31 -12.12 7.57
C HIS A 45 -1.80 -12.40 6.17
N ARG A 46 -2.52 -11.95 5.13
CA ARG A 46 -2.09 -12.05 3.74
C ARG A 46 -1.15 -10.93 3.30
N LEU A 47 -1.21 -9.77 3.95
CA LEU A 47 -0.31 -8.65 3.64
C LEU A 47 1.12 -8.92 4.15
N TRP A 48 1.26 -9.65 5.26
CA TRP A 48 2.55 -10.05 5.80
C TRP A 48 3.09 -11.29 5.10
N HIS A 49 3.89 -11.07 4.06
CA HIS A 49 4.90 -12.04 3.66
C HIS A 49 6.25 -11.57 4.20
N ARG A 50 6.71 -12.17 5.30
CA ARG A 50 8.16 -12.24 5.54
C ARG A 50 8.69 -13.09 4.38
N PRO A 51 9.53 -12.57 3.46
CA PRO A 51 10.27 -13.49 2.61
C PRO A 51 11.07 -14.40 3.54
N ASP A 52 10.85 -15.71 3.42
CA ASP A 52 11.75 -16.70 4.01
C ASP A 52 13.19 -16.42 3.51
N PRO A 53 14.20 -16.69 4.36
CA PRO A 53 15.58 -16.19 4.25
C PRO A 53 16.32 -16.55 2.97
#